data_AF-A0A955ATS4-F1
#
_entry.id   AF-A0A955ATS4-F1
#
_cell.length_a   1.000
_cell.length_b   1.000
_cell.length_c   1.000
_cell.angle_alpha   90.00
_cell.angle_beta   90.00
_cell.angle_gamma   90.00
#
_symmetry.space_group_name_H-M   'P 1'
#
loop_
_entity.id
_entity.type
_entity.pdbx_description
1 polymer ?
#
loop_
_entity_poly.entity_id
_entity_poly.type
_entity_poly.pdbx_seq_one_letter_code
_entity_poly.pdbx_strand_id
1 'polypeptide(L)'
;MDLRDLGSEAHAALEQSLGYLNFSSGNADSRFLTSINQLYEAVEGSWDIRATLPDDAWRTVIRLMHAKLDELVQAESAAFADATQAKQVLRLIEFVLPQYREFHRDLLFHQQDGLLFRPFLLARFFEAILQTGGPWDDDNAVCQKVLQRINDYVGYRPVAVLETQRCEVYAHEKVRPIPLYVRGVGAAIGRYQPVIERAIQMIEATDPDILRAAGFYPDHLEELCIDPRAYDFDHPVNKRPNYHFGQWDIHTINDHGFYSRFVIQQVTLESLTQRIVRKSPISLSDRITEAAAVLAGTILMASGITGPAPDAYDSNMTLAKLLPVIAGYRDEFYARLINQLPAAHQRRLKDEANRLRQPFGAARQHLNAELTKRRASQLEHVRLASIFARMGHPEAAQRRIDSIAVVSARMMCQIDCHLTTARSLVDAK
;
A
#
# COMPACT_ATOMS: atom_id res chain seq x y z
N MET A 1 27.40 -4.66 3.64
CA MET A 1 26.77 -5.21 4.85
C MET A 1 26.81 -6.71 4.72
N ASP A 2 27.58 -7.31 5.61
CA ASP A 2 27.81 -8.74 5.72
C ASP A 2 27.26 -9.25 7.06
N LEU A 3 27.18 -10.56 7.23
CA LEU A 3 26.65 -11.18 8.46
C LEU A 3 27.34 -10.68 9.73
N ARG A 4 28.65 -10.40 9.67
CA ARG A 4 29.44 -9.96 10.83
C ARG A 4 29.08 -8.56 11.32
N ASP A 5 28.41 -7.78 10.47
CA ASP A 5 27.96 -6.42 10.78
C ASP A 5 26.62 -6.43 11.53
N LEU A 6 25.95 -7.58 11.64
CA LEU A 6 24.63 -7.72 12.22
C LEU A 6 24.68 -7.90 13.75
N GLY A 7 23.71 -7.31 14.44
CA GLY A 7 23.49 -7.57 15.86
C GLY A 7 22.93 -8.97 16.13
N SER A 8 22.97 -9.42 17.38
CA SER A 8 22.46 -10.72 17.81
C SER A 8 20.97 -10.92 17.47
N GLU A 9 20.16 -9.87 17.58
CA GLU A 9 18.73 -9.91 17.24
C GLU A 9 18.50 -10.18 15.75
N ALA A 10 19.29 -9.58 14.86
CA ALA A 10 19.20 -9.81 13.42
C ALA A 10 19.65 -11.23 13.05
N HIS A 11 20.66 -11.79 13.74
CA HIS A 11 21.03 -13.20 13.58
C HIS A 11 19.90 -14.15 13.98
N ALA A 12 19.23 -13.90 15.11
CA ALA A 12 18.08 -14.70 15.54
C ALA A 12 16.92 -14.59 14.55
N ALA A 13 16.66 -13.40 14.00
CA ALA A 13 15.65 -13.18 12.98
C ALA A 13 15.98 -13.94 11.67
N LEU A 14 17.25 -14.01 11.26
CA LEU A 14 17.67 -14.83 10.11
C LEU A 14 17.40 -16.31 10.35
N GLU A 15 17.81 -16.85 11.51
CA GLU A 15 17.60 -18.26 11.86
C GLU A 15 16.11 -18.62 11.92
N GLN A 16 15.30 -17.78 12.57
CA GLN A 16 13.85 -17.96 12.63
C GLN A 16 13.21 -17.93 11.24
N SER A 17 13.63 -16.99 10.38
CA SER A 17 13.10 -16.87 9.02
C SER A 17 13.47 -18.08 8.17
N LEU A 18 14.73 -18.53 8.23
CA LEU A 18 15.21 -19.70 7.51
C LEU A 18 14.55 -20.99 8.01
N GLY A 19 14.31 -21.13 9.31
CA GLY A 19 13.57 -22.24 9.87
C GLY A 19 12.14 -22.29 9.32
N TYR A 20 11.46 -21.13 9.24
CA TYR A 20 10.15 -21.05 8.59
C TYR A 20 10.23 -21.47 7.11
N LEU A 21 11.20 -20.97 6.34
CA LEU A 21 11.36 -21.35 4.93
C LEU A 21 11.66 -22.84 4.75
N ASN A 22 12.34 -23.48 5.70
CA ASN A 22 12.73 -24.89 5.58
C ASN A 22 11.61 -25.87 5.98
N PHE A 23 10.69 -25.47 6.85
CA PHE A 23 9.71 -26.39 7.45
C PHE A 23 8.24 -26.03 7.21
N SER A 24 7.94 -24.79 6.83
CA SER A 24 6.56 -24.34 6.63
C SER A 24 6.01 -24.77 5.27
N SER A 25 4.69 -24.94 5.19
CA SER A 25 3.93 -25.05 3.94
C SER A 25 3.43 -23.69 3.42
N GLY A 26 3.87 -22.59 4.03
CA GLY A 26 3.53 -21.23 3.63
C GLY A 26 2.30 -20.62 4.32
N ASN A 27 1.85 -21.17 5.45
CA ASN A 27 0.78 -20.56 6.25
C ASN A 27 1.28 -19.28 6.92
N ALA A 28 0.46 -18.23 6.94
CA ALA A 28 0.82 -16.96 7.58
C ALA A 28 1.26 -17.17 9.04
N ASP A 29 2.47 -16.72 9.36
CA ASP A 29 3.07 -16.88 10.68
C ASP A 29 3.60 -15.54 11.20
N SER A 30 3.09 -15.11 12.36
CA SER A 30 3.45 -13.81 12.94
C SER A 30 4.93 -13.74 13.30
N ARG A 31 5.56 -14.84 13.74
CA ARG A 31 6.99 -14.83 14.11
C ARG A 31 7.86 -14.63 12.87
N PHE A 32 7.54 -15.31 11.77
CA PHE A 32 8.19 -15.13 10.48
C PHE A 32 8.07 -13.68 9.99
N LEU A 33 6.87 -13.11 10.02
CA LEU A 33 6.65 -11.72 9.63
C LEU A 33 7.44 -10.73 10.51
N THR A 34 7.44 -10.94 11.83
CA THR A 34 8.25 -10.14 12.77
C THR A 34 9.73 -10.23 12.43
N SER A 35 10.24 -11.44 12.17
CA SER A 35 11.64 -11.63 11.79
C SER A 35 12.00 -10.94 10.49
N ILE A 36 11.19 -11.07 9.43
CA ILE A 36 11.42 -10.34 8.17
C ILE A 36 11.40 -8.82 8.40
N ASN A 37 10.49 -8.32 9.25
CA ASN A 37 10.44 -6.90 9.61
C ASN A 37 11.74 -6.43 10.27
N GLN A 38 12.26 -7.19 11.25
CA GLN A 38 13.52 -6.92 11.95
C GLN A 38 14.73 -6.96 11.00
N LEU A 39 14.74 -7.83 9.99
CA LEU A 39 15.82 -7.86 8.99
C LEU A 39 15.89 -6.56 8.19
N TYR A 40 14.74 -5.97 7.83
CA TYR A 40 14.72 -4.66 7.18
C TYR A 40 15.21 -3.55 8.10
N GLU A 41 14.90 -3.59 9.40
CA GLU A 41 15.43 -2.62 10.38
C GLU A 41 16.97 -2.70 10.44
N ALA A 42 17.54 -3.91 10.47
CA ALA A 42 18.98 -4.10 10.47
C ALA A 42 19.65 -3.58 9.17
N VAL A 43 18.98 -3.73 8.02
CA VAL A 43 19.51 -3.33 6.70
C VAL A 43 19.36 -1.83 6.44
N GLU A 44 18.22 -1.25 6.77
CA GLU A 44 17.92 0.16 6.52
C GLU A 44 18.44 1.09 7.62
N GLY A 45 18.72 0.54 8.81
CA GLY A 45 19.14 1.29 9.98
C GLY A 45 18.01 2.10 10.61
N SER A 46 18.38 3.07 11.44
CA SER A 46 17.43 3.92 12.16
C SER A 46 16.49 4.67 11.20
N TRP A 47 15.22 4.74 11.57
CA TRP A 47 14.21 5.48 10.81
C TRP A 47 14.62 6.94 10.57
N ASP A 48 14.66 7.34 9.30
CA ASP A 48 14.68 8.74 8.88
C ASP A 48 13.70 8.93 7.71
N ILE A 49 12.64 9.70 7.94
CA ILE A 49 11.64 10.05 6.92
C ILE A 49 12.19 10.81 5.72
N ARG A 50 13.37 11.41 5.85
CA ARG A 50 14.07 12.13 4.79
C ARG A 50 15.07 11.26 4.06
N ALA A 51 15.46 10.13 4.63
CA ALA A 51 16.38 9.22 3.97
C ALA A 51 15.69 8.61 2.75
N THR A 52 16.43 8.56 1.65
CA THR A 52 16.04 7.76 0.49
C THR A 52 16.17 6.30 0.89
N LEU A 53 15.09 5.53 0.74
CA LEU A 53 15.12 4.09 1.00
C LEU A 53 16.04 3.41 -0.02
N PRO A 54 16.93 2.51 0.41
CA PRO A 54 17.76 1.74 -0.53
C PRO A 54 16.88 0.91 -1.46
N ASP A 55 17.08 1.05 -2.77
CA ASP A 55 16.28 0.34 -3.77
C ASP A 55 16.53 -1.18 -3.74
N ASP A 56 17.69 -1.57 -3.21
CA ASP A 56 18.20 -2.94 -3.13
C ASP A 56 18.08 -3.56 -1.73
N ALA A 57 17.33 -2.95 -0.80
CA ALA A 57 17.17 -3.45 0.57
C ALA A 57 16.72 -4.92 0.60
N TRP A 58 15.73 -5.29 -0.21
CA TRP A 58 15.23 -6.66 -0.33
C TRP A 58 16.30 -7.64 -0.83
N ARG A 59 17.18 -7.20 -1.75
CA ARG A 59 18.31 -8.02 -2.25
C ARG A 59 19.34 -8.24 -1.16
N THR A 60 19.62 -7.21 -0.36
CA THR A 60 20.52 -7.33 0.79
C THR A 60 19.96 -8.29 1.84
N VAL A 61 18.66 -8.23 2.16
CA VAL A 61 18.01 -9.20 3.04
C VAL A 61 18.15 -10.62 2.51
N ILE A 62 17.81 -10.89 1.24
CA ILE A 62 17.95 -12.23 0.63
C ILE A 62 19.40 -12.71 0.63
N ARG A 63 20.36 -11.84 0.32
CA ARG A 63 21.80 -12.18 0.38
C ARG A 63 22.24 -12.59 1.78
N LEU A 64 21.77 -11.88 2.82
CA LEU A 64 22.05 -12.23 4.21
C LEU A 64 21.39 -13.57 4.60
N MET A 65 20.19 -13.85 4.10
CA MET A 65 19.53 -15.15 4.30
C MET A 65 20.31 -16.30 3.65
N HIS A 66 20.80 -16.14 2.42
CA HIS A 66 21.69 -17.12 1.77
C HIS A 66 22.96 -17.36 2.60
N ALA A 67 23.66 -16.29 2.96
CA ALA A 67 24.90 -16.40 3.72
C ALA A 67 24.69 -17.11 5.08
N LYS A 68 23.58 -16.80 5.78
CA LYS A 68 23.29 -17.42 7.07
C LYS A 68 22.87 -18.89 6.91
N LEU A 69 22.15 -19.22 5.84
CA LEU A 69 21.83 -20.62 5.54
C LEU A 69 23.09 -21.44 5.29
N ASP A 70 24.05 -20.91 4.54
CA ASP A 70 25.34 -21.57 4.30
C ASP A 70 26.13 -21.75 5.59
N GLU A 71 26.17 -20.73 6.46
CA GLU A 71 26.79 -20.83 7.80
C GLU A 71 26.16 -21.96 8.64
N LEU A 72 24.82 -22.04 8.68
CA LEU A 72 24.09 -23.04 9.47
C LEU A 72 24.29 -24.47 8.95
N VAL A 73 24.38 -24.64 7.63
CA VAL A 73 24.68 -25.92 6.99
C VAL A 73 26.13 -26.34 7.27
N GLN A 74 27.09 -25.41 7.18
CA GLN A 74 28.50 -25.67 7.48
C GLN A 74 28.73 -25.98 8.97
N ALA A 75 27.96 -25.36 9.86
CA ALA A 75 27.98 -25.63 11.29
C ALA A 75 27.26 -26.94 11.68
N GLU A 76 26.77 -27.73 10.71
CA GLU A 76 26.05 -28.99 10.92
C GLU A 76 24.85 -28.83 11.88
N SER A 77 24.14 -27.70 11.79
CA SER A 77 22.95 -27.48 12.60
C SER A 77 21.88 -28.52 12.28
N ALA A 78 21.39 -29.23 13.31
CA ALA A 78 20.44 -30.33 13.14
C ALA A 78 19.16 -29.92 12.41
N ALA A 79 18.69 -28.67 12.60
CA ALA A 79 17.52 -28.12 11.93
C ALA A 79 17.73 -27.86 10.42
N PHE A 80 18.98 -27.89 9.95
CA PHE A 80 19.34 -27.63 8.55
C PHE A 80 20.14 -28.80 7.94
N ALA A 81 20.03 -30.00 8.54
CA ALA A 81 20.59 -31.23 7.99
C ALA A 81 20.07 -31.51 6.56
N ASP A 82 18.79 -31.23 6.32
CA ASP A 82 18.22 -31.05 4.98
C ASP A 82 17.74 -29.61 4.82
N ALA A 83 18.50 -28.82 4.07
CA ALA A 83 18.18 -27.42 3.75
C ALA A 83 17.62 -27.24 2.32
N THR A 84 17.19 -28.33 1.67
CA THR A 84 16.78 -28.32 0.25
C THR A 84 15.63 -27.36 0.02
N GLN A 85 14.62 -27.37 0.90
CA GLN A 85 13.46 -26.50 0.78
C GLN A 85 13.86 -25.02 0.88
N ALA A 86 14.57 -24.63 1.93
CA ALA A 86 15.01 -23.24 2.11
C ALA A 86 15.87 -22.74 0.93
N LYS A 87 16.81 -23.57 0.43
CA LYS A 87 17.64 -23.24 -0.74
C LYS A 87 16.80 -22.99 -1.99
N GLN A 88 15.83 -23.86 -2.27
CA GLN A 88 14.96 -23.70 -3.44
C GLN A 88 14.07 -22.47 -3.32
N VAL A 89 13.50 -22.19 -2.14
CA VAL A 89 12.66 -21.00 -1.92
C VAL A 89 13.46 -19.71 -2.10
N LEU A 90 14.68 -19.63 -1.55
CA LEU A 90 15.56 -18.47 -1.72
C LEU A 90 15.95 -18.25 -3.19
N ARG A 91 16.20 -19.32 -3.94
CA ARG A 91 16.43 -19.23 -5.40
C ARG A 91 15.19 -18.72 -6.14
N LEU A 92 14.01 -19.24 -5.80
CA LEU A 92 12.75 -18.88 -6.47
C LEU A 92 12.33 -17.44 -6.21
N ILE A 93 12.53 -16.91 -5.00
CA ILE A 93 12.18 -15.52 -4.71
C ILE A 93 12.97 -14.54 -5.58
N GLU A 94 14.25 -14.82 -5.84
CA GLU A 94 15.10 -14.02 -6.71
C GLU A 94 14.64 -14.04 -8.18
N PHE A 95 13.99 -15.14 -8.59
CA PHE A 95 13.36 -15.25 -9.91
C PHE A 95 11.99 -14.56 -9.96
N VAL A 96 11.15 -14.76 -8.96
CA VAL A 96 9.75 -14.30 -8.96
C VAL A 96 9.62 -12.78 -8.85
N LEU A 97 10.43 -12.12 -8.01
CA LEU A 97 10.28 -10.66 -7.79
C LEU A 97 10.50 -9.83 -9.08
N PRO A 98 11.54 -10.09 -9.90
CA PRO A 98 11.67 -9.46 -11.23
C PRO A 98 10.51 -9.79 -12.18
N GLN A 99 9.98 -11.02 -12.14
CA GLN A 99 8.84 -11.39 -12.99
C GLN A 99 7.55 -10.69 -12.58
N TYR A 100 7.34 -10.44 -11.28
CA TYR A 100 6.24 -9.61 -10.79
C TYR A 100 6.33 -8.17 -11.34
N ARG A 101 7.54 -7.61 -11.37
CA ARG A 101 7.80 -6.30 -11.99
C ARG A 101 7.45 -6.27 -13.46
N GLU A 102 7.87 -7.29 -14.21
CA GLU A 102 7.58 -7.39 -15.63
C GLU A 102 6.09 -7.57 -15.91
N PHE A 103 5.41 -8.44 -15.16
CA PHE A 103 3.96 -8.66 -15.26
C PHE A 103 3.17 -7.36 -15.03
N HIS A 104 3.65 -6.53 -14.10
CA HIS A 104 3.07 -5.24 -13.74
C HIS A 104 3.79 -4.04 -14.34
N ARG A 105 4.57 -4.20 -15.41
CA ARG A 105 5.37 -3.11 -15.98
C ARG A 105 4.53 -1.88 -16.27
N ASP A 106 3.31 -2.04 -16.78
CA ASP A 106 2.43 -0.91 -17.04
C ASP A 106 1.88 -0.30 -15.75
N LEU A 107 1.37 -1.11 -14.83
CA LEU A 107 0.77 -0.62 -13.58
C LEU A 107 1.78 0.05 -12.66
N LEU A 108 2.99 -0.50 -12.57
CA LEU A 108 3.95 -0.22 -11.49
C LEU A 108 5.30 0.33 -11.99
N PHE A 109 5.46 0.74 -13.25
CA PHE A 109 6.73 1.32 -13.74
C PHE A 109 7.25 2.49 -12.88
N HIS A 110 6.34 3.26 -12.28
CA HIS A 110 6.66 4.43 -11.46
C HIS A 110 7.12 4.08 -10.04
N GLN A 111 6.93 2.83 -9.61
CA GLN A 111 7.35 2.36 -8.30
C GLN A 111 8.84 2.05 -8.28
N GLN A 112 9.49 2.37 -7.18
CA GLN A 112 10.86 1.95 -6.87
C GLN A 112 10.83 0.63 -6.10
N ASP A 113 11.85 -0.22 -6.27
CA ASP A 113 11.91 -1.53 -5.60
C ASP A 113 11.93 -1.36 -4.08
N GLY A 114 12.65 -0.34 -3.58
CA GLY A 114 12.70 -0.01 -2.16
C GLY A 114 11.35 0.41 -1.56
N LEU A 115 10.40 0.85 -2.39
CA LEU A 115 9.02 1.17 -1.99
C LEU A 115 8.06 0.01 -2.22
N LEU A 116 8.31 -0.82 -3.22
CA LEU A 116 7.44 -1.94 -3.59
C LEU A 116 7.70 -3.13 -2.67
N PHE A 117 8.94 -3.64 -2.65
CA PHE A 117 9.32 -4.85 -1.92
C PHE A 117 9.66 -4.51 -0.46
N ARG A 118 8.64 -4.09 0.29
CA ARG A 118 8.68 -3.84 1.75
C ARG A 118 8.60 -5.16 2.54
N PRO A 119 8.94 -5.17 3.84
CA PRO A 119 9.13 -6.41 4.60
C PRO A 119 7.96 -7.38 4.49
N PHE A 120 6.74 -6.90 4.72
CA PHE A 120 5.56 -7.76 4.67
C PHE A 120 5.19 -8.19 3.26
N LEU A 121 5.43 -7.37 2.22
CA LEU A 121 5.21 -7.83 0.84
C LEU A 121 6.20 -8.96 0.49
N LEU A 122 7.48 -8.80 0.85
CA LEU A 122 8.48 -9.85 0.65
C LEU A 122 8.06 -11.16 1.35
N ALA A 123 7.59 -11.07 2.60
CA ALA A 123 7.08 -12.22 3.33
C ALA A 123 5.88 -12.90 2.66
N ARG A 124 4.92 -12.11 2.12
CA ARG A 124 3.78 -12.66 1.34
C ARG A 124 4.24 -13.40 0.09
N PHE A 125 5.33 -12.98 -0.57
CA PHE A 125 5.90 -13.74 -1.69
C PHE A 125 6.51 -15.07 -1.25
N PHE A 126 7.25 -15.09 -0.13
CA PHE A 126 7.76 -16.35 0.44
C PHE A 126 6.65 -17.33 0.77
N GLU A 127 5.58 -16.85 1.43
CA GLU A 127 4.39 -17.65 1.70
C GLU A 127 3.75 -18.16 0.41
N ALA A 128 3.58 -17.31 -0.59
CA ALA A 128 2.99 -17.70 -1.87
C ALA A 128 3.82 -18.77 -2.60
N ILE A 129 5.16 -18.67 -2.58
CA ILE A 129 6.06 -19.69 -3.13
C ILE A 129 5.86 -21.02 -2.40
N LEU A 130 5.93 -21.02 -1.07
CA LEU A 130 5.75 -22.22 -0.24
C LEU A 130 4.38 -22.88 -0.48
N GLN A 131 3.32 -22.09 -0.61
CA GLN A 131 1.96 -22.55 -0.87
C GLN A 131 1.75 -23.18 -2.26
N THR A 132 2.70 -23.05 -3.19
CA THR A 132 2.63 -23.78 -4.47
C THR A 132 2.91 -25.27 -4.32
N GLY A 133 3.55 -25.69 -3.23
CA GLY A 133 3.89 -27.08 -2.90
C GLY A 133 5.01 -27.64 -3.80
N GLY A 134 6.18 -27.92 -3.21
CA GLY A 134 7.30 -28.52 -3.94
C GLY A 134 7.01 -29.96 -4.43
N PRO A 135 7.89 -30.55 -5.26
CA PRO A 135 9.14 -29.98 -5.76
C PRO A 135 8.92 -28.87 -6.82
N TRP A 136 9.78 -27.87 -6.82
CA TRP A 136 9.71 -26.71 -7.71
C TRP A 136 10.64 -26.87 -8.92
N ASP A 137 10.32 -27.83 -9.78
CA ASP A 137 11.17 -28.21 -10.93
C ASP A 137 11.06 -27.25 -12.13
N ASP A 138 9.94 -26.51 -12.24
CA ASP A 138 9.69 -25.51 -13.29
C ASP A 138 9.42 -24.12 -12.69
N ASP A 139 10.44 -23.28 -12.73
CA ASP A 139 10.40 -21.91 -12.22
C ASP A 139 9.27 -21.06 -12.84
N ASN A 140 9.00 -21.24 -14.14
CA ASN A 140 7.97 -20.46 -14.83
C ASN A 140 6.57 -20.88 -14.37
N ALA A 141 6.32 -22.18 -14.26
CA ALA A 141 5.06 -22.70 -13.76
C ALA A 141 4.81 -22.27 -12.31
N VAL A 142 5.84 -22.30 -11.46
CA VAL A 142 5.77 -21.82 -10.07
C VAL A 142 5.49 -20.31 -10.04
N CYS A 143 6.23 -19.52 -10.83
CA CYS A 143 6.04 -18.08 -10.91
C CYS A 143 4.61 -17.71 -11.31
N GLN A 144 4.05 -18.36 -12.35
CA GLN A 144 2.66 -18.12 -12.75
C GLN A 144 1.66 -18.39 -11.62
N LYS A 145 1.82 -19.50 -10.88
CA LYS A 145 0.98 -19.82 -9.71
C LYS A 145 1.12 -18.76 -8.61
N VAL A 146 2.34 -18.30 -8.33
CA VAL A 146 2.59 -17.24 -7.35
C VAL A 146 1.92 -15.93 -7.77
N LEU A 147 2.09 -15.51 -9.04
CA LEU A 147 1.48 -14.29 -9.56
C LEU A 147 -0.06 -14.35 -9.52
N GLN A 148 -0.66 -15.49 -9.87
CA GLN A 148 -2.11 -15.69 -9.78
C GLN A 148 -2.62 -15.59 -8.35
N ARG A 149 -1.84 -16.07 -7.37
CA ARG A 149 -2.22 -16.07 -5.96
C ARG A 149 -2.05 -14.72 -5.29
N ILE A 150 -0.93 -14.04 -5.56
CA ILE A 150 -0.58 -12.80 -4.87
C ILE A 150 -1.37 -11.60 -5.41
N ASN A 151 -1.76 -11.61 -6.69
CA ASN A 151 -2.58 -10.57 -7.30
C ASN A 151 -4.05 -10.75 -6.93
N ASP A 152 -4.40 -10.39 -5.69
CA ASP A 152 -5.71 -10.63 -5.09
C ASP A 152 -6.60 -9.38 -4.99
N TYR A 153 -6.08 -8.19 -5.29
CA TYR A 153 -6.81 -6.92 -5.13
C TYR A 153 -6.99 -6.16 -6.44
N VAL A 154 -8.23 -5.71 -6.69
CA VAL A 154 -8.55 -4.79 -7.80
C VAL A 154 -9.12 -3.44 -7.31
N GLY A 155 -9.67 -3.41 -6.10
CA GLY A 155 -10.42 -2.27 -5.56
C GLY A 155 -11.88 -2.26 -6.03
N TYR A 156 -12.54 -1.10 -6.02
CA TYR A 156 -13.95 -1.03 -6.43
C TYR A 156 -14.04 -1.11 -7.95
N ARG A 157 -14.35 -2.30 -8.46
CA ARG A 157 -14.49 -2.58 -9.89
C ARG A 157 -15.91 -3.08 -10.17
N PRO A 158 -16.87 -2.20 -10.51
CA PRO A 158 -18.20 -2.65 -10.91
C PRO A 158 -18.06 -3.40 -12.22
N VAL A 159 -18.37 -4.69 -12.21
CA VAL A 159 -18.36 -5.51 -13.42
C VAL A 159 -19.80 -5.67 -13.88
N ALA A 160 -20.05 -5.41 -15.17
CA ALA A 160 -21.36 -5.63 -15.75
C ALA A 160 -21.70 -7.12 -15.63
N VAL A 161 -22.81 -7.43 -14.99
CA VAL A 161 -23.37 -8.77 -14.95
C VAL A 161 -24.43 -8.83 -16.04
N LEU A 162 -24.15 -9.58 -17.10
CA LEU A 162 -25.18 -9.91 -18.10
C LEU A 162 -26.03 -11.05 -17.56
N GLU A 163 -27.27 -11.17 -18.04
CA GLU A 163 -28.20 -12.23 -17.61
C GLU A 163 -27.63 -13.65 -17.80
N THR A 164 -26.73 -13.82 -18.77
CA THR A 164 -26.16 -15.12 -19.16
C THR A 164 -24.68 -15.29 -18.79
N GLN A 165 -23.95 -14.22 -18.47
CA GLN A 165 -22.51 -14.26 -18.21
C GLN A 165 -22.10 -13.25 -17.14
N ARG A 166 -21.29 -13.71 -16.20
CA ARG A 166 -20.52 -12.83 -15.31
C ARG A 166 -19.23 -12.49 -16.03
N CYS A 167 -19.02 -11.22 -16.37
CA CYS A 167 -17.69 -10.80 -16.80
C CYS A 167 -16.72 -10.96 -15.61
N GLU A 168 -15.49 -11.37 -15.89
CA GLU A 168 -14.43 -11.49 -14.89
C GLU A 168 -13.44 -10.34 -15.02
N VAL A 169 -12.79 -10.01 -13.90
CA VAL A 169 -11.71 -9.01 -13.87
C VAL A 169 -10.49 -9.58 -14.56
N TYR A 170 -9.84 -8.81 -15.43
CA TYR A 170 -8.62 -9.28 -16.09
C TYR A 170 -7.49 -9.48 -15.07
N ALA A 171 -6.65 -10.50 -15.27
CA ALA A 171 -5.55 -10.81 -14.35
C ALA A 171 -4.60 -9.61 -14.15
N HIS A 172 -4.32 -8.85 -15.21
CA HIS A 172 -3.47 -7.66 -15.17
C HIS A 172 -4.13 -6.42 -14.51
N GLU A 173 -5.43 -6.45 -14.19
CA GLU A 173 -6.06 -5.39 -13.38
C GLU A 173 -5.80 -5.60 -11.87
N LYS A 174 -5.57 -6.86 -11.45
CA LYS A 174 -5.33 -7.23 -10.06
C LYS A 174 -3.88 -7.02 -9.69
N VAL A 175 -3.62 -6.58 -8.47
CA VAL A 175 -2.29 -6.37 -7.90
C VAL A 175 -2.27 -6.87 -6.47
N ARG A 176 -1.08 -7.09 -5.90
CA ARG A 176 -0.95 -7.26 -4.45
C ARG A 176 -0.83 -5.88 -3.77
N PRO A 177 -1.73 -5.52 -2.83
CA PRO A 177 -1.53 -4.33 -1.99
C PRO A 177 -0.29 -4.50 -1.12
N ILE A 178 0.48 -3.44 -0.89
CA ILE A 178 1.69 -3.50 -0.07
C ILE A 178 1.27 -3.40 1.40
N PRO A 179 1.46 -4.44 2.23
CA PRO A 179 1.06 -4.38 3.63
C PRO A 179 1.97 -3.43 4.42
N LEU A 180 1.34 -2.53 5.18
CA LEU A 180 1.99 -1.55 6.05
C LEU A 180 1.75 -1.84 7.53
N TYR A 181 0.74 -2.63 7.87
CA TYR A 181 0.50 -3.14 9.20
C TYR A 181 -0.14 -4.52 9.10
N VAL A 182 0.30 -5.45 9.96
CA VAL A 182 -0.29 -6.77 10.12
C VAL A 182 -0.62 -6.98 11.59
N ARG A 183 -1.84 -7.45 11.86
CA ARG A 183 -2.28 -7.77 13.22
C ARG A 183 -1.34 -8.77 13.89
N GLY A 184 -1.02 -8.52 15.15
CA GLY A 184 -0.12 -9.36 15.94
C GLY A 184 1.37 -9.20 15.59
N VAL A 185 1.70 -8.38 14.59
CA VAL A 185 3.09 -8.07 14.19
C VAL A 185 3.38 -6.57 14.37
N GLY A 186 2.45 -5.70 13.97
CA GLY A 186 2.61 -4.25 14.03
C GLY A 186 2.87 -3.62 12.65
N ALA A 187 3.41 -2.39 12.66
CA ALA A 187 3.69 -1.65 11.45
C ALA A 187 4.97 -2.15 10.74
N ALA A 188 4.95 -2.14 9.41
CA ALA A 188 6.12 -2.47 8.60
C ALA A 188 7.21 -1.41 8.81
N ILE A 189 8.46 -1.84 8.97
CA ILE A 189 9.63 -0.96 8.98
C ILE A 189 9.64 -0.14 7.69
N GLY A 190 10.00 1.14 7.82
CA GLY A 190 10.23 2.05 6.71
C GLY A 190 9.62 3.44 6.90
N ARG A 191 9.61 4.22 5.82
CA ARG A 191 9.21 5.65 5.83
C ARG A 191 7.84 5.92 6.47
N TYR A 192 6.89 4.98 6.37
CA TYR A 192 5.53 5.15 6.85
C TYR A 192 5.30 4.64 8.27
N GLN A 193 6.24 3.89 8.85
CA GLN A 193 6.08 3.18 10.11
C GLN A 193 5.51 4.08 11.23
N PRO A 194 6.08 5.26 11.55
CA PRO A 194 5.61 6.00 12.73
C PRO A 194 4.22 6.62 12.54
N VAL A 195 3.84 6.89 11.29
CA VAL A 195 2.50 7.42 10.97
C VAL A 195 1.47 6.30 11.07
N ILE A 196 1.79 5.12 10.51
CA ILE A 196 0.90 3.96 10.53
C ILE A 196 0.70 3.47 11.95
N GLU A 197 1.79 3.25 12.70
CA GLU A 197 1.75 2.79 14.07
C GLU A 197 0.93 3.74 14.96
N ARG A 198 1.19 5.04 14.87
CA ARG A 198 0.43 6.02 15.65
C ARG A 198 -1.03 6.13 15.21
N ALA A 199 -1.33 5.96 13.92
CA ALA A 199 -2.70 5.99 13.42
C ALA A 199 -3.50 4.78 13.93
N ILE A 200 -2.92 3.58 13.93
CA ILE A 200 -3.54 2.38 14.49
C ILE A 200 -3.79 2.57 15.99
N GLN A 201 -2.79 3.04 16.75
CA GLN A 201 -2.95 3.34 18.18
C GLN A 201 -4.10 4.33 18.45
N MET A 202 -4.24 5.36 17.61
CA MET A 202 -5.33 6.34 17.72
C MET A 202 -6.70 5.72 17.41
N ILE A 203 -6.78 4.85 16.41
CA ILE A 203 -8.02 4.14 16.07
C ILE A 203 -8.42 3.19 17.21
N GLU A 204 -7.48 2.41 17.75
CA GLU A 204 -7.72 1.49 18.87
C GLU A 204 -8.16 2.22 20.15
N ALA A 205 -7.63 3.42 20.39
CA ALA A 205 -8.01 4.27 21.51
C ALA A 205 -9.27 5.13 21.27
N THR A 206 -9.89 5.04 20.07
CA THR A 206 -11.10 5.81 19.75
C THR A 206 -12.31 5.23 20.47
N ASP A 207 -13.22 6.10 20.88
CA ASP A 207 -14.41 5.66 21.60
C ASP A 207 -15.29 4.70 20.75
N PRO A 208 -15.90 3.67 21.38
CA PRO A 208 -16.67 2.66 20.67
C PRO A 208 -17.88 3.19 19.88
N ASP A 209 -18.45 4.33 20.26
CA ASP A 209 -19.56 4.95 19.54
C ASP A 209 -19.12 5.47 18.17
N ILE A 210 -17.96 6.12 18.09
CA ILE A 210 -17.36 6.59 16.84
C ILE A 210 -16.96 5.39 15.97
N LEU A 211 -16.31 4.38 16.54
CA LEU A 211 -15.91 3.17 15.81
C LEU A 211 -17.11 2.44 15.19
N ARG A 212 -18.19 2.28 15.97
CA ARG A 212 -19.45 1.70 15.48
C ARG A 212 -20.08 2.53 14.36
N ALA A 213 -20.10 3.86 14.51
CA ALA A 213 -20.64 4.75 13.49
C ALA A 213 -19.80 4.74 12.19
N ALA A 214 -18.49 4.59 12.31
CA ALA A 214 -17.57 4.44 11.18
C ALA A 214 -17.58 3.03 10.57
N GLY A 215 -18.22 2.05 11.21
CA GLY A 215 -18.15 0.66 10.81
C GLY A 215 -16.71 0.14 10.79
N PHE A 216 -15.88 0.59 11.74
CA PHE A 216 -14.49 0.17 11.85
C PHE A 216 -14.30 -0.58 13.16
N TYR A 217 -14.01 -1.87 13.06
CA TYR A 217 -13.77 -2.72 14.23
C TYR A 217 -12.27 -3.08 14.25
N PRO A 218 -11.48 -2.50 15.16
CA PRO A 218 -10.04 -2.77 15.22
C PRO A 218 -9.73 -4.26 15.34
N ASP A 219 -10.59 -5.02 16.04
CA ASP A 219 -10.51 -6.48 16.19
C ASP A 219 -10.84 -7.28 14.92
N HIS A 220 -11.18 -6.65 13.79
CA HIS A 220 -11.34 -7.33 12.50
C HIS A 220 -10.35 -6.89 11.41
N LEU A 221 -9.56 -5.83 11.63
CA LEU A 221 -8.43 -5.45 10.76
C LEU A 221 -7.26 -6.45 10.85
N GLU A 222 -7.12 -7.35 9.89
CA GLU A 222 -5.95 -8.25 9.77
C GLU A 222 -4.76 -7.54 9.12
N GLU A 223 -5.01 -6.76 8.06
CA GLU A 223 -3.98 -6.06 7.30
C GLU A 223 -4.41 -4.63 6.95
N LEU A 224 -3.51 -3.65 7.10
CA LEU A 224 -3.64 -2.33 6.49
C LEU A 224 -2.58 -2.20 5.40
N CYS A 225 -2.99 -1.93 4.17
CA CYS A 225 -2.14 -1.92 2.98
C CYS A 225 -2.23 -0.59 2.22
N ILE A 226 -1.24 -0.30 1.38
CA ILE A 226 -1.37 0.69 0.30
C ILE A 226 -1.67 0.03 -1.04
N ASP A 227 -2.50 0.69 -1.85
CA ASP A 227 -2.60 0.41 -3.28
C ASP A 227 -1.35 0.96 -3.99
N PRO A 228 -0.50 0.11 -4.60
CA PRO A 228 0.73 0.55 -5.26
C PRO A 228 0.49 1.16 -6.65
N ARG A 229 -0.75 1.15 -7.15
CA ARG A 229 -1.07 1.74 -8.45
C ARG A 229 -1.13 3.27 -8.33
N ALA A 230 -0.77 3.95 -9.41
CA ALA A 230 -0.92 5.40 -9.48
C ALA A 230 -2.40 5.79 -9.41
N TYR A 231 -2.74 6.71 -8.50
CA TYR A 231 -4.12 7.17 -8.35
C TYR A 231 -4.53 8.03 -9.56
N ASP A 232 -5.52 7.56 -10.31
CA ASP A 232 -6.08 8.28 -11.45
C ASP A 232 -7.20 9.25 -11.01
N PHE A 233 -6.92 10.56 -10.96
CA PHE A 233 -7.92 11.54 -10.56
C PHE A 233 -9.06 11.73 -11.59
N ASP A 234 -8.91 11.23 -12.83
CA ASP A 234 -9.96 11.36 -13.85
C ASP A 234 -10.82 10.09 -13.97
N HIS A 235 -10.37 8.96 -13.42
CA HIS A 235 -11.14 7.72 -13.45
C HIS A 235 -12.50 7.90 -12.76
N PRO A 236 -13.63 7.50 -13.40
CA PRO A 236 -14.97 7.76 -12.86
C PRO A 236 -15.20 7.22 -11.44
N VAL A 237 -14.67 6.03 -11.13
CA VAL A 237 -14.76 5.46 -9.77
C VAL A 237 -14.07 6.34 -8.74
N ASN A 238 -12.96 6.97 -9.11
CA ASN A 238 -12.10 7.76 -8.22
C ASN A 238 -12.68 9.14 -7.91
N LYS A 239 -13.80 9.51 -8.57
CA LYS A 239 -14.58 10.73 -8.29
C LYS A 239 -15.57 10.56 -7.14
N ARG A 240 -15.71 9.33 -6.62
CA ARG A 240 -16.54 9.05 -5.44
C ARG A 240 -15.97 9.77 -4.21
N PRO A 241 -16.84 10.28 -3.32
CA PRO A 241 -16.40 10.86 -2.05
C PRO A 241 -15.52 9.89 -1.26
N ASN A 242 -14.46 10.40 -0.64
CA ASN A 242 -13.51 9.67 0.21
C ASN A 242 -12.77 8.48 -0.43
N TYR A 243 -12.97 8.17 -1.72
CA TYR A 243 -12.29 7.03 -2.35
C TYR A 243 -10.76 7.17 -2.36
N HIS A 244 -10.26 8.41 -2.48
CA HIS A 244 -8.84 8.72 -2.39
C HIS A 244 -8.25 8.49 -0.99
N PHE A 245 -9.07 8.31 0.05
CA PHE A 245 -8.59 7.96 1.39
C PHE A 245 -8.41 6.45 1.58
N GLY A 246 -9.10 5.62 0.81
CA GLY A 246 -9.02 4.16 0.89
C GLY A 246 -10.40 3.52 0.98
N GLN A 247 -10.41 2.22 1.26
CA GLN A 247 -11.61 1.40 1.44
C GLN A 247 -11.27 0.05 2.07
N TRP A 248 -12.29 -0.63 2.60
CA TRP A 248 -12.19 -2.07 2.86
C TRP A 248 -12.05 -2.85 1.55
N ASP A 249 -11.19 -3.87 1.55
CA ASP A 249 -11.04 -4.82 0.45
C ASP A 249 -12.21 -5.82 0.49
N ILE A 250 -13.11 -5.68 -0.47
CA ILE A 250 -14.34 -6.47 -0.55
C ILE A 250 -14.09 -7.95 -0.86
N HIS A 251 -12.87 -8.33 -1.22
CA HIS A 251 -12.49 -9.70 -1.55
C HIS A 251 -11.87 -10.46 -0.37
N THR A 252 -11.55 -9.77 0.73
CA THR A 252 -10.99 -10.37 1.94
C THR A 252 -12.01 -10.32 3.06
N ILE A 253 -12.61 -11.46 3.40
CA ILE A 253 -13.62 -11.58 4.45
C ILE A 253 -13.11 -12.60 5.46
N ASN A 254 -13.14 -12.25 6.74
CA ASN A 254 -12.76 -13.16 7.83
C ASN A 254 -13.88 -14.14 8.18
N ASP A 255 -13.59 -15.08 9.08
CA ASP A 255 -14.55 -16.11 9.53
C ASP A 255 -15.79 -15.53 10.24
N HIS A 256 -15.75 -14.25 10.65
CA HIS A 256 -16.87 -13.54 11.26
C HIS A 256 -17.73 -12.75 10.25
N GLY A 257 -17.41 -12.81 8.95
CA GLY A 257 -18.14 -12.11 7.90
C GLY A 257 -17.76 -10.64 7.72
N PHE A 258 -16.70 -10.17 8.37
CA PHE A 258 -16.20 -8.80 8.24
C PHE A 258 -15.10 -8.71 7.19
N TYR A 259 -15.02 -7.58 6.50
CA TYR A 259 -13.84 -7.28 5.70
C TYR A 259 -12.61 -7.17 6.59
N SER A 260 -11.50 -7.80 6.19
CA SER A 260 -10.31 -7.91 7.05
C SER A 260 -9.08 -7.15 6.58
N ARG A 261 -9.00 -6.75 5.31
CA ARG A 261 -7.94 -5.87 4.79
C ARG A 261 -8.47 -4.49 4.47
N PHE A 262 -7.82 -3.45 4.99
CA PHE A 262 -8.09 -2.07 4.61
C PHE A 262 -6.99 -1.58 3.64
N VAL A 263 -7.38 -0.96 2.52
CA VAL A 263 -6.43 -0.48 1.50
C VAL A 263 -6.53 1.03 1.35
N ILE A 264 -5.46 1.74 1.74
CA ILE A 264 -5.31 3.18 1.56
C ILE A 264 -4.68 3.50 0.21
N GLN A 265 -5.03 4.64 -0.38
CA GLN A 265 -4.39 5.09 -1.62
C GLN A 265 -3.04 5.73 -1.31
N GLN A 266 -1.99 5.30 -2.01
CA GLN A 266 -0.62 5.78 -1.77
C GLN A 266 -0.51 7.31 -1.83
N VAL A 267 -1.25 7.97 -2.71
CA VAL A 267 -1.26 9.44 -2.85
C VAL A 267 -1.63 10.17 -1.56
N THR A 268 -2.51 9.60 -0.74
CA THR A 268 -2.93 10.18 0.55
C THR A 268 -1.81 10.07 1.57
N LEU A 269 -1.20 8.89 1.69
CA LEU A 269 -0.11 8.67 2.65
C LEU A 269 1.14 9.48 2.28
N GLU A 270 1.45 9.58 0.99
CA GLU A 270 2.56 10.42 0.51
C GLU A 270 2.31 11.90 0.80
N SER A 271 1.09 12.39 0.61
CA SER A 271 0.73 13.79 0.89
C SER A 271 0.87 14.12 2.38
N LEU A 272 0.46 13.20 3.26
CA LEU A 272 0.69 13.34 4.71
C LEU A 272 2.17 13.32 5.07
N THR A 273 2.93 12.39 4.49
CA THR A 273 4.38 12.25 4.72
C THR A 273 5.15 13.49 4.26
N GLN A 274 4.75 14.10 3.15
CA GLN A 274 5.37 15.32 2.62
C GLN A 274 5.29 16.48 3.62
N ARG A 275 4.20 16.58 4.39
CA ARG A 275 4.06 17.56 5.47
C ARG A 275 5.10 17.39 6.56
N ILE A 276 5.45 16.15 6.88
CA ILE A 276 6.36 15.80 7.97
C ILE A 276 7.80 16.18 7.60
N VAL A 277 8.18 15.95 6.34
CA VAL A 277 9.53 16.22 5.79
C VAL A 277 9.81 17.72 5.69
N ARG A 278 8.82 18.53 5.30
CA ARG A 278 8.96 19.98 5.12
C ARG A 278 9.47 20.66 6.39
N LYS A 279 10.33 21.68 6.22
CA LYS A 279 10.82 22.52 7.32
C LYS A 279 9.62 23.20 8.00
N SER A 280 9.53 23.05 9.32
CA SER A 280 8.40 23.53 10.10
C SER A 280 8.86 23.89 11.51
N PRO A 281 8.26 24.93 12.14
CA PRO A 281 8.51 25.27 13.54
C PRO A 281 7.87 24.27 14.52
N ILE A 282 6.97 23.39 14.05
CA ILE A 282 6.34 22.34 14.84
C ILE A 282 7.35 21.20 15.05
N SER A 283 7.38 20.55 16.22
CA SER A 283 8.27 19.41 16.48
C SER A 283 8.04 18.26 15.50
N LEU A 284 9.05 17.42 15.22
CA LEU A 284 8.86 16.25 14.35
C LEU A 284 7.81 15.29 14.92
N SER A 285 7.83 15.06 16.23
CA SER A 285 6.88 14.18 16.93
C SER A 285 5.43 14.69 16.81
N ASP A 286 5.22 16.00 16.98
CA ASP A 286 3.91 16.63 16.78
C ASP A 286 3.45 16.48 15.32
N ARG A 287 4.35 16.66 14.34
CA ARG A 287 4.00 16.50 12.91
C ARG A 287 3.58 15.07 12.56
N ILE A 288 4.28 14.07 13.11
CA ILE A 288 3.93 12.66 12.96
C ILE A 288 2.56 12.41 13.61
N THR A 289 2.36 12.90 14.83
CA THR A 289 1.09 12.75 15.57
C THR A 289 -0.08 13.36 14.79
N GLU A 290 0.08 14.56 14.24
CA GLU A 290 -0.96 15.20 13.43
C GLU A 290 -1.21 14.50 12.09
N ALA A 291 -0.16 14.00 11.44
CA ALA A 291 -0.31 13.22 10.21
C ALA A 291 -1.05 11.90 10.48
N ALA A 292 -0.70 11.22 11.58
CA ALA A 292 -1.36 10.01 12.05
C ALA A 292 -2.82 10.26 12.44
N ALA A 293 -3.12 11.37 13.11
CA ALA A 293 -4.48 11.78 13.44
C ALA A 293 -5.32 11.99 12.18
N VAL A 294 -4.78 12.67 11.18
CA VAL A 294 -5.48 12.86 9.90
C VAL A 294 -5.63 11.53 9.16
N LEU A 295 -4.61 10.68 9.15
CA LEU A 295 -4.70 9.34 8.55
C LEU A 295 -5.81 8.52 9.20
N ALA A 296 -5.82 8.43 10.53
CA ALA A 296 -6.86 7.73 11.30
C ALA A 296 -8.26 8.26 10.96
N GLY A 297 -8.45 9.58 11.00
CA GLY A 297 -9.72 10.19 10.61
C GLY A 297 -10.12 9.88 9.16
N THR A 298 -9.17 9.84 8.23
CA THR A 298 -9.45 9.46 6.83
C THR A 298 -9.79 7.98 6.65
N ILE A 299 -9.15 7.08 7.41
CA ILE A 299 -9.47 5.65 7.44
C ILE A 299 -10.90 5.44 7.96
N LEU A 300 -11.26 6.08 9.09
CA LEU A 300 -12.62 6.01 9.64
C LEU A 300 -13.66 6.54 8.65
N MET A 301 -13.40 7.69 8.02
CA MET A 301 -14.29 8.26 7.00
C MET A 301 -14.48 7.34 5.77
N ALA A 302 -13.41 6.69 5.32
CA ALA A 302 -13.47 5.77 4.18
C ALA A 302 -14.15 4.45 4.55
N SER A 303 -13.90 3.94 5.76
CA SER A 303 -14.60 2.80 6.34
C SER A 303 -16.10 3.02 6.34
N GLY A 304 -16.58 4.19 6.76
CA GLY A 304 -18.01 4.51 6.76
C GLY A 304 -18.62 4.73 5.37
N ILE A 305 -17.84 4.69 4.29
CA ILE A 305 -18.37 4.67 2.91
C ILE A 305 -18.52 3.23 2.42
N THR A 306 -17.53 2.37 2.69
CA THR A 306 -17.56 0.97 2.25
C THR A 306 -18.45 0.12 3.15
N GLY A 307 -18.47 0.41 4.44
CA GLY A 307 -19.09 -0.41 5.48
C GLY A 307 -18.20 -1.60 5.89
N PRO A 308 -18.47 -2.21 7.06
CA PRO A 308 -17.63 -3.26 7.65
C PRO A 308 -17.76 -4.64 6.99
N ALA A 309 -18.81 -4.87 6.19
CA ALA A 309 -19.19 -6.19 5.68
C ALA A 309 -20.08 -6.06 4.42
N PRO A 310 -20.28 -7.14 3.64
CA PRO A 310 -21.10 -7.12 2.40
C PRO A 310 -22.50 -6.53 2.55
N ASP A 311 -23.18 -6.80 3.65
CA ASP A 311 -24.56 -6.35 3.90
C ASP A 311 -24.64 -5.11 4.81
N ALA A 312 -23.55 -4.34 4.91
CA ALA A 312 -23.48 -3.16 5.78
C ALA A 312 -24.52 -2.08 5.41
N TYR A 313 -24.85 -1.96 4.14
CA TYR A 313 -25.79 -0.96 3.62
C TYR A 313 -26.85 -1.62 2.74
N ASP A 314 -28.12 -1.29 3.01
CA ASP A 314 -29.23 -1.70 2.17
C ASP A 314 -29.33 -0.85 0.89
N SER A 315 -30.22 -1.23 -0.03
CA SER A 315 -30.44 -0.48 -1.27
C SER A 315 -31.06 0.91 -1.06
N ASN A 316 -31.52 1.24 0.15
CA ASN A 316 -32.09 2.55 0.48
C ASN A 316 -31.02 3.53 0.99
N MET A 317 -29.85 3.02 1.37
CA MET A 317 -28.72 3.84 1.78
C MET A 317 -28.05 4.48 0.57
N THR A 318 -27.88 5.80 0.63
CA THR A 318 -27.23 6.56 -0.44
C THR A 318 -26.04 7.32 0.11
N LEU A 319 -25.07 7.65 -0.74
CA LEU A 319 -23.93 8.49 -0.35
C LEU A 319 -24.38 9.82 0.27
N ALA A 320 -25.48 10.42 -0.22
CA ALA A 320 -26.03 11.66 0.34
C ALA A 320 -26.51 11.50 1.79
N LYS A 321 -27.01 10.31 2.17
CA LYS A 321 -27.41 9.99 3.56
C LYS A 321 -26.21 9.67 4.44
N LEU A 322 -25.18 9.02 3.89
CA LEU A 322 -23.97 8.65 4.63
C LEU A 322 -23.09 9.86 4.97
N LEU A 323 -22.91 10.79 4.03
CA LEU A 323 -21.97 11.90 4.18
C LEU A 323 -22.18 12.76 5.45
N PRO A 324 -23.42 13.14 5.84
CA PRO A 324 -23.65 13.85 7.09
C PRO A 324 -23.26 13.05 8.33
N VAL A 325 -23.56 11.74 8.37
CA VAL A 325 -23.18 10.85 9.48
C VAL A 325 -21.67 10.78 9.61
N ILE A 326 -20.98 10.63 8.46
CA ILE A 326 -19.53 10.59 8.36
C ILE A 326 -18.90 11.90 8.83
N ALA A 327 -19.44 13.03 8.41
CA ALA A 327 -18.97 14.34 8.86
C ALA A 327 -19.13 14.49 10.38
N GLY A 328 -20.25 14.02 10.94
CA GLY A 328 -20.54 14.07 12.38
C GLY A 328 -19.51 13.32 13.22
N TYR A 329 -19.33 12.01 12.99
CA TYR A 329 -18.37 11.24 13.80
C TYR A 329 -16.92 11.65 13.53
N ARG A 330 -16.59 12.15 12.33
CA ARG A 330 -15.26 12.70 12.02
C ARG A 330 -14.94 13.90 12.90
N ASP A 331 -15.88 14.85 12.99
CA ASP A 331 -15.65 16.06 13.77
C ASP A 331 -15.58 15.76 15.26
N GLU A 332 -16.39 14.81 15.74
CA GLU A 332 -16.32 14.29 17.11
C GLU A 332 -14.98 13.59 17.41
N PHE A 333 -14.52 12.71 16.51
CA PHE A 333 -13.22 12.03 16.61
C PHE A 333 -12.09 13.02 16.84
N TYR A 334 -11.98 14.05 15.99
CA TYR A 334 -10.91 15.02 16.15
C TYR A 334 -11.06 15.89 17.39
N ALA A 335 -12.29 16.25 17.78
CA ALA A 335 -12.55 17.04 18.99
C ALA A 335 -12.12 16.28 20.25
N ARG A 336 -12.48 14.99 20.36
CA ARG A 336 -12.07 14.13 21.46
C ARG A 336 -10.57 13.87 21.46
N LEU A 337 -9.98 13.60 20.28
CA LEU A 337 -8.54 13.35 20.15
C LEU A 337 -7.70 14.55 20.62
N ILE A 338 -8.07 15.79 20.28
CA ILE A 338 -7.36 16.99 20.77
C ILE A 338 -7.31 17.02 22.30
N ASN A 339 -8.34 16.54 22.99
CA ASN A 339 -8.40 16.56 24.45
C ASN A 339 -7.49 15.54 25.12
N GLN A 340 -7.02 14.54 24.38
CA GLN A 340 -6.12 13.50 24.87
C GLN A 340 -4.63 13.82 24.61
N LEU A 341 -4.34 14.90 23.88
CA LEU A 341 -2.96 15.27 23.54
C LEU A 341 -2.23 15.98 24.71
N PRO A 342 -0.89 15.93 24.75
CA PRO A 342 -0.09 16.67 25.73
C PRO A 342 -0.44 18.16 25.76
N ALA A 343 -0.45 18.77 26.95
CA ALA A 343 -0.97 20.12 27.18
C ALA A 343 -0.40 21.23 26.27
N ALA A 344 0.88 21.14 25.88
CA ALA A 344 1.50 22.10 24.96
C ALA A 344 0.96 21.95 23.52
N HIS A 345 0.90 20.70 23.02
CA HIS A 345 0.38 20.38 21.69
C HIS A 345 -1.13 20.65 21.60
N GLN A 346 -1.88 20.26 22.64
CA GLN A 346 -3.31 20.52 22.79
C GLN A 346 -3.64 22.01 22.70
N ARG A 347 -2.95 22.87 23.47
CA ARG A 347 -3.17 24.33 23.43
C ARG A 347 -2.98 24.88 22.02
N ARG A 348 -1.87 24.53 21.37
CA ARG A 348 -1.59 24.94 19.99
C ARG A 348 -2.67 24.49 19.02
N LEU A 349 -3.14 23.24 19.11
CA LEU A 349 -4.17 22.71 18.22
C LEU A 349 -5.55 23.32 18.48
N LYS A 350 -5.88 23.68 19.72
CA LYS A 350 -7.10 24.44 20.04
C LYS A 350 -7.07 25.85 19.45
N ASP A 351 -5.94 26.54 19.58
CA ASP A 351 -5.75 27.87 18.96
C ASP A 351 -5.82 27.79 17.43
N GLU A 352 -5.17 26.78 16.84
CA GLU A 352 -5.25 26.50 15.41
C GLU A 352 -6.69 26.21 14.97
N ALA A 353 -7.42 25.37 15.71
CA ALA A 353 -8.80 25.00 15.40
C ALA A 353 -9.74 26.20 15.48
N ASN A 354 -9.54 27.11 16.43
CA ASN A 354 -10.28 28.37 16.53
C ASN A 354 -10.03 29.27 15.31
N ARG A 355 -8.76 29.39 14.88
CA ARG A 355 -8.37 30.20 13.71
C ARG A 355 -8.86 29.61 12.40
N LEU A 356 -8.70 28.31 12.21
CA LEU A 356 -9.03 27.61 10.95
C LEU A 356 -10.46 27.07 10.90
N ARG A 357 -11.22 27.22 12.00
CA ARG A 357 -12.59 26.72 12.19
C ARG A 357 -12.74 25.21 11.98
N GLN A 358 -11.66 24.45 12.22
CA GLN A 358 -11.67 23.00 12.15
C GLN A 358 -10.52 22.38 12.96
N PRO A 359 -10.75 21.28 13.70
CA PRO A 359 -9.69 20.50 14.34
C PRO A 359 -8.64 20.00 13.35
N PHE A 360 -7.36 20.00 13.76
CA PHE A 360 -6.21 19.62 12.91
C PHE A 360 -6.22 20.32 11.54
N GLY A 361 -6.69 21.57 11.52
CA GLY A 361 -7.00 22.27 10.27
C GLY A 361 -5.81 22.45 9.35
N ALA A 362 -4.61 22.70 9.88
CA ALA A 362 -3.43 22.87 9.03
C ALA A 362 -3.04 21.55 8.36
N ALA A 363 -3.14 20.43 9.07
CA ALA A 363 -2.84 19.10 8.52
C ALA A 363 -3.87 18.69 7.45
N ARG A 364 -5.16 18.89 7.72
CA ARG A 364 -6.25 18.58 6.78
C ARG A 364 -6.22 19.48 5.55
N GLN A 365 -6.01 20.78 5.71
CA GLN A 365 -5.87 21.72 4.58
C GLN A 365 -4.66 21.37 3.72
N HIS A 366 -3.54 21.00 4.35
CA HIS A 366 -2.36 20.55 3.60
C HIS A 366 -2.65 19.32 2.76
N LEU A 367 -3.26 18.27 3.34
CA LEU A 367 -3.64 17.07 2.60
C LEU A 367 -4.52 17.42 1.39
N ASN A 368 -5.60 18.17 1.61
CA ASN A 368 -6.52 18.55 0.54
C ASN A 368 -5.85 19.42 -0.54
N ALA A 369 -4.96 20.32 -0.15
CA ALA A 369 -4.21 21.17 -1.07
C ALA A 369 -3.24 20.36 -1.93
N GLU A 370 -2.48 19.42 -1.35
CA GLU A 370 -1.56 18.57 -2.11
C GLU A 370 -2.32 17.63 -3.06
N LEU A 371 -3.43 17.03 -2.64
CA LEU A 371 -4.28 16.22 -3.50
C LEU A 371 -4.85 17.05 -4.67
N THR A 372 -5.31 18.27 -4.39
CA THR A 372 -5.81 19.20 -5.43
C THR A 372 -4.70 19.57 -6.42
N LYS A 373 -3.50 19.86 -5.92
CA LYS A 373 -2.34 20.18 -6.76
C LYS A 373 -1.94 19.01 -7.66
N ARG A 374 -1.87 17.79 -7.11
CA ARG A 374 -1.57 16.56 -7.88
C ARG A 374 -2.63 16.31 -8.94
N ARG A 375 -3.91 16.46 -8.60
CA ARG A 375 -5.03 16.38 -9.55
C ARG A 375 -4.90 17.38 -10.69
N ALA A 376 -4.67 18.65 -10.36
CA ALA A 376 -4.53 19.71 -11.37
C ALA A 376 -3.39 19.41 -12.34
N SER A 377 -2.21 19.06 -11.80
CA SER A 377 -1.04 18.69 -12.60
C SER A 377 -1.34 17.47 -13.49
N GLN A 378 -1.92 16.39 -12.95
CA GLN A 378 -2.26 15.22 -13.75
C GLN A 378 -3.20 15.60 -14.91
N LEU A 379 -4.31 16.28 -14.63
CA LEU A 379 -5.30 16.65 -15.65
C LEU A 379 -4.73 17.58 -16.72
N GLU A 380 -3.85 18.52 -16.34
CA GLU A 380 -3.16 19.41 -17.27
C GLU A 380 -2.28 18.61 -18.24
N HIS A 381 -1.39 17.76 -17.72
CA HIS A 381 -0.48 16.95 -18.52
C HIS A 381 -1.24 16.00 -19.47
N VAL A 382 -2.28 15.33 -18.98
CA VAL A 382 -3.09 14.40 -19.80
C VAL A 382 -3.81 15.14 -20.94
N ARG A 383 -4.39 16.32 -20.66
CA ARG A 383 -5.06 17.12 -21.70
C ARG A 383 -4.09 17.64 -22.74
N LEU A 384 -2.94 18.17 -22.32
CA LEU A 384 -1.90 18.63 -23.25
C LEU A 384 -1.36 17.50 -24.12
N ALA A 385 -1.14 16.32 -23.53
CA ALA A 385 -0.70 15.13 -24.27
C ALA A 385 -1.72 14.74 -25.36
N SER A 386 -3.01 14.68 -25.02
CA SER A 386 -4.06 14.36 -26.00
C SER A 386 -4.17 15.43 -27.12
N ILE A 387 -4.01 16.72 -26.80
CA ILE A 387 -3.97 17.79 -27.82
C ILE A 387 -2.80 17.58 -28.79
N PHE A 388 -1.58 17.37 -28.27
CA PHE A 388 -0.42 17.12 -29.13
C PHE A 388 -0.58 15.86 -29.98
N ALA A 389 -1.13 14.78 -29.41
CA ALA A 389 -1.38 13.54 -30.12
C ALA A 389 -2.35 13.74 -31.30
N ARG A 390 -3.43 14.51 -31.09
CA ARG A 390 -4.43 14.84 -32.12
C ARG A 390 -3.95 15.82 -33.18
N MET A 391 -2.96 16.65 -32.86
CA MET A 391 -2.29 17.54 -33.82
C MET A 391 -1.22 16.84 -34.66
N GLY A 392 -0.93 15.56 -34.42
CA GLY A 392 0.12 14.82 -35.14
C GLY A 392 1.53 15.06 -34.59
N HIS A 393 1.65 15.43 -33.31
CA HIS A 393 2.93 15.62 -32.63
C HIS A 393 3.18 14.53 -31.57
N PRO A 394 3.44 13.26 -31.96
CA PRO A 394 3.54 12.14 -31.03
C PRO A 394 4.68 12.31 -30.01
N GLU A 395 5.83 12.85 -30.41
CA GLU A 395 6.96 13.09 -29.49
C GLU A 395 6.64 14.15 -28.42
N ALA A 396 5.87 15.18 -28.78
CA ALA A 396 5.41 16.19 -27.82
C ALA A 396 4.37 15.61 -26.86
N ALA A 397 3.48 14.75 -27.36
CA ALA A 397 2.51 14.03 -26.55
C ALA A 397 3.19 13.09 -25.54
N GLN A 398 4.17 12.30 -26.00
CA GLN A 398 4.92 11.38 -25.16
C GLN A 398 5.66 12.09 -24.03
N ARG A 399 6.37 13.20 -24.34
CA ARG A 399 7.05 14.02 -23.30
C ARG A 399 6.12 14.51 -22.20
N ARG A 400 4.84 14.77 -22.51
CA ARG A 400 3.85 15.19 -21.50
C ARG A 400 3.33 14.03 -20.67
N ILE A 401 3.27 12.83 -21.25
CA ILE A 401 2.70 11.65 -20.60
C ILE A 401 3.74 10.86 -19.78
N ASP A 402 5.02 10.97 -20.12
CA ASP A 402 6.13 10.34 -19.38
C ASP A 402 6.23 10.83 -17.93
N SER A 403 5.75 12.05 -17.63
CA SER A 403 5.69 12.57 -16.27
C SER A 403 4.48 12.07 -15.48
N ILE A 404 3.60 11.25 -16.08
CA ILE A 404 2.35 10.78 -15.48
C ILE A 404 2.41 9.27 -15.24
N ALA A 405 2.28 8.89 -13.98
CA ALA A 405 2.32 7.50 -13.53
C ALA A 405 1.05 6.68 -13.88
N VAL A 406 -0.02 7.34 -14.30
CA VAL A 406 -1.34 6.73 -14.50
C VAL A 406 -1.43 6.00 -15.85
N VAL A 407 -1.77 4.71 -15.81
CA VAL A 407 -1.74 3.81 -16.98
C VAL A 407 -2.78 4.17 -18.03
N SER A 408 -4.02 4.41 -17.61
CA SER A 408 -5.14 4.79 -18.50
C SER A 408 -4.75 5.97 -19.38
N ALA A 409 -4.18 7.01 -18.78
CA ALA A 409 -3.72 8.21 -19.47
C ALA A 409 -2.60 7.92 -20.48
N ARG A 410 -1.60 7.12 -20.12
CA ARG A 410 -0.50 6.73 -21.04
C ARG A 410 -1.02 5.93 -22.23
N MET A 411 -1.84 4.91 -21.97
CA MET A 411 -2.41 4.06 -23.03
C MET A 411 -3.32 4.86 -23.96
N MET A 412 -4.20 5.73 -23.43
CA MET A 412 -5.05 6.58 -24.25
C MET A 412 -4.25 7.55 -25.11
N CYS A 413 -3.17 8.13 -24.58
CA CYS A 413 -2.28 8.99 -25.35
C CYS A 413 -1.62 8.23 -26.51
N GLN A 414 -1.15 7.00 -26.27
CA GLN A 414 -0.57 6.15 -27.32
C GLN A 414 -1.59 5.80 -28.40
N ILE A 415 -2.83 5.46 -28.02
CA ILE A 415 -3.93 5.20 -28.95
C ILE A 415 -4.20 6.44 -29.81
N ASP A 416 -4.35 7.63 -29.20
CA ASP A 416 -4.57 8.88 -29.92
C ASP A 416 -3.44 9.16 -30.93
N CYS A 417 -2.17 8.95 -30.52
CA CYS A 417 -1.01 9.09 -31.41
C CYS A 417 -1.09 8.14 -32.61
N HIS A 418 -1.33 6.84 -32.37
CA HIS A 418 -1.41 5.84 -33.43
C HIS A 418 -2.56 6.10 -34.40
N LEU A 419 -3.73 6.52 -33.90
CA LEU A 419 -4.88 6.88 -34.71
C LEU A 419 -4.58 8.08 -35.62
N THR A 420 -3.94 9.12 -35.09
CA THR A 420 -3.55 10.29 -35.89
C THR A 420 -2.55 9.90 -36.96
N THR A 421 -1.51 9.13 -36.62
CA THR A 421 -0.52 8.64 -37.60
C THR A 421 -1.17 7.82 -38.71
N ALA A 422 -2.07 6.89 -38.35
CA ALA A 422 -2.80 6.09 -39.33
C ALA A 422 -3.64 6.96 -40.28
N ARG A 423 -4.33 7.98 -39.77
CA ARG A 423 -5.11 8.93 -40.60
C ARG A 423 -4.22 9.69 -41.57
N SER A 424 -3.11 10.26 -41.10
CA SER A 424 -2.17 10.97 -41.97
C SER A 424 -1.59 10.09 -43.08
N LEU A 425 -1.37 8.79 -42.83
CA LEU A 425 -0.91 7.84 -43.84
C LEU A 425 -2.00 7.46 -44.85
N VAL A 426 -3.27 7.48 -44.45
CA VAL A 426 -4.40 7.25 -45.35
C VAL A 426 -4.64 8.48 -46.23
N ASP A 427 -4.60 9.68 -45.66
CA ASP A 427 -4.81 10.94 -46.39
C ASP A 427 -3.65 11.28 -47.35
N ALA A 428 -2.48 10.67 -47.15
CA ALA A 428 -1.32 10.81 -48.02
C ALA A 428 -1.33 9.87 -49.25
N LYS A 429 -2.31 8.97 -49.35
CA LYS A 429 -2.57 8.12 -50.52
C LYS A 429 -3.66 8.73 -51.38
#